data_AF-A0A514WGS0-F1
#
_entry.id   AF-A0A514WGS0-F1
#
_cell.length_a   1.000
_cell.length_b   1.000
_cell.length_c   1.000
_cell.angle_alpha   90.00
_cell.angle_beta   90.00
_cell.angle_gamma   90.00
#
_symmetry.space_group_name_H-M   'P 1'
#
loop_
_entity.id
_entity.type
_entity.pdbx_description
1 polymer ?
#
loop_
_entity_poly.entity_id
_entity_poly.type
_entity_poly.pdbx_seq_one_letter_code
_entity_poly.pdbx_strand_id
1 'polypeptide(L)'
;MEKGVGSFDLMIRAMEALDFHIVGLARGANLAEQFRHRRVKLKWSKAEVARRAGIMVNTVAAVEDGSGSIASALKVLGALGTSKMARKQCQPARKTDPLSAPNIDPTFR
;
A
#
# COMPACT_ATOMS: atom_id res chain seq x y z
N MET A 1 9.29 10.62 24.20
CA MET A 1 8.64 9.30 24.38
C MET A 1 7.92 9.01 23.07
N GLU A 2 8.42 8.14 22.17
CA GLU A 2 7.77 7.93 20.86
C GLU A 2 8.31 6.72 20.06
N LYS A 3 8.77 5.64 20.71
CA LYS A 3 9.23 4.42 20.01
C LYS A 3 8.08 3.50 19.57
N GLY A 4 7.01 4.06 19.00
CA GLY A 4 5.90 3.30 18.40
C GLY A 4 5.09 2.42 19.38
N VAL A 5 5.05 2.76 20.67
CA VAL A 5 4.26 2.08 21.72
C VAL A 5 2.78 2.50 21.67
N GLY A 6 2.21 2.57 20.47
CA GLY A 6 0.76 2.71 20.30
C GLY A 6 0.13 1.34 20.11
N SER A 7 -1.12 1.18 20.57
CA SER A 7 -1.90 -0.04 20.35
C SER A 7 -2.33 -0.16 18.89
N PHE A 8 -1.99 -1.29 18.26
CA PHE A 8 -2.38 -1.56 16.87
C PHE A 8 -3.91 -1.74 16.73
N ASP A 9 -4.56 -2.36 17.72
CA ASP A 9 -6.03 -2.47 17.79
C ASP A 9 -6.71 -1.09 17.77
N LEU A 10 -6.21 -0.12 18.55
CA LEU A 10 -6.76 1.23 18.57
C LEU A 10 -6.60 1.92 17.21
N MET A 11 -5.47 1.69 16.53
CA MET A 11 -5.25 2.20 15.18
C MET A 11 -6.22 1.58 14.17
N ILE A 12 -6.51 0.28 14.26
CA ILE A 12 -7.51 -0.38 13.41
C ILE A 12 -8.88 0.25 13.62
N ARG A 13 -9.31 0.42 14.88
CA ARG A 13 -10.60 1.03 15.20
C ARG A 13 -10.70 2.47 14.70
N ALA A 14 -9.63 3.24 14.84
CA ALA A 14 -9.57 4.61 14.32
C ALA A 14 -9.67 4.62 12.79
N MET A 15 -9.00 3.69 12.10
CA MET A 15 -9.12 3.56 10.64
C MET A 15 -10.53 3.20 10.20
N GLU A 16 -11.20 2.29 10.91
CA GLU A 16 -12.60 1.93 10.62
C GLU A 16 -13.55 3.11 10.86
N ALA A 17 -13.41 3.81 11.99
CA ALA A 17 -14.26 4.95 12.33
C ALA A 17 -14.11 6.13 11.35
N LEU A 18 -12.95 6.24 10.70
CA LEU A 18 -12.60 7.31 9.77
C LEU A 18 -12.63 6.85 8.30
N ASP A 19 -13.02 5.61 8.02
CA ASP A 19 -13.02 5.00 6.69
C ASP A 19 -11.65 5.07 5.98
N PHE A 20 -10.55 4.99 6.74
CA PHE A 20 -9.20 4.99 6.19
C PHE A 20 -8.75 3.59 5.81
N HIS A 21 -8.30 3.43 4.57
CA HIS A 21 -7.76 2.18 4.05
C HIS A 21 -6.39 2.37 3.41
N ILE A 22 -5.46 1.45 3.70
CA ILE A 22 -4.14 1.44 3.05
C ILE A 22 -4.27 0.82 1.65
N VAL A 23 -4.07 1.64 0.64
CA VAL A 23 -4.05 1.17 -0.75
C VAL A 23 -2.75 0.43 -1.09
N GLY A 24 -2.84 -0.58 -1.94
CA GLY A 24 -1.66 -1.30 -2.44
C GLY A 24 -1.15 -2.44 -1.56
N LEU A 25 -1.87 -2.88 -0.51
CA LEU A 25 -1.58 -4.18 0.11
C LEU A 25 -2.35 -5.32 -0.57
N ALA A 26 -3.52 -5.59 -0.03
CA ALA A 26 -4.48 -6.60 -0.43
C ALA A 26 -5.84 -6.12 0.09
N ARG A 27 -6.94 -6.66 -0.44
CA ARG A 27 -8.28 -6.35 0.08
C ARG A 27 -8.49 -7.09 1.40
N GLY A 28 -9.16 -6.49 2.36
CA GLY A 28 -9.51 -7.08 3.65
C GLY A 28 -10.43 -6.13 4.42
N ALA A 29 -11.20 -6.63 5.40
CA ALA A 29 -12.13 -5.79 6.16
C ALA A 29 -11.39 -4.76 7.02
N ASN A 30 -10.22 -5.13 7.54
CA ASN A 30 -9.37 -4.28 8.35
C ASN A 30 -7.88 -4.46 8.01
N LEU A 31 -7.02 -3.64 8.60
CA LEU A 31 -5.59 -3.63 8.28
C LEU A 31 -4.86 -4.95 8.59
N ALA A 32 -5.28 -5.69 9.63
CA ALA A 32 -4.71 -6.99 9.98
C ALA A 32 -4.97 -8.03 8.89
N GLU A 33 -6.22 -8.08 8.39
CA GLU A 33 -6.56 -8.94 7.25
C GLU A 33 -5.80 -8.56 5.98
N GLN A 34 -5.61 -7.27 5.73
CA GLN A 34 -4.82 -6.81 4.57
C GLN A 34 -3.37 -7.29 4.65
N PHE A 35 -2.74 -7.32 5.84
CA PHE A 35 -1.42 -7.91 6.02
C PHE A 35 -1.41 -9.41 5.71
N ARG A 36 -2.37 -10.16 6.28
CA ARG A 36 -2.49 -11.60 6.06
C ARG A 36 -2.69 -11.93 4.58
N HIS A 37 -3.61 -11.25 3.92
CA HIS A 37 -3.89 -11.46 2.50
C HIS A 37 -2.70 -11.06 1.62
N ARG A 38 -1.98 -9.99 1.98
CA ARG A 38 -0.77 -9.60 1.26
C ARG A 38 0.30 -10.68 1.37
N ARG A 39 0.54 -11.22 2.56
CA ARG A 39 1.47 -12.33 2.78
C ARG A 39 1.09 -13.55 1.96
N VAL A 40 -0.18 -13.96 2.00
CA VAL A 40 -0.68 -15.10 1.23
C VAL A 40 -0.53 -14.88 -0.28
N LYS A 41 -0.82 -13.67 -0.77
CA LYS A 41 -0.63 -13.30 -2.18
C LYS A 41 0.83 -13.38 -2.62
N LEU A 42 1.76 -13.06 -1.73
CA LEU A 42 3.21 -13.21 -1.94
C LEU A 42 3.72 -14.65 -1.76
N LYS A 43 2.84 -15.58 -1.34
CA LYS A 43 3.17 -16.98 -1.00
C LYS A 43 4.26 -17.10 0.07
N TRP A 44 4.29 -16.18 1.03
CA TRP A 44 5.25 -16.21 2.14
C TRP A 44 4.65 -16.82 3.40
N SER A 45 5.47 -17.56 4.14
CA SER A 45 5.11 -18.03 5.48
C SER A 45 5.25 -16.89 6.50
N LYS A 46 4.63 -17.03 7.67
CA LYS A 46 4.82 -16.06 8.78
C LYS A 46 6.30 -15.97 9.17
N ALA A 47 7.03 -17.08 9.11
CA ALA A 47 8.47 -17.15 9.37
C ALA A 47 9.29 -16.36 8.36
N GLU A 48 8.92 -16.40 7.08
CA GLU A 48 9.60 -15.62 6.05
C GLU A 48 9.38 -14.11 6.23
N VAL A 49 8.17 -13.69 6.59
CA VAL A 49 7.89 -12.29 6.92
C VAL A 49 8.66 -11.86 8.17
N ALA A 50 8.68 -12.70 9.20
CA ALA A 50 9.43 -12.45 10.43
C ALA A 50 10.93 -12.26 10.16
N ARG A 51 11.52 -13.12 9.32
CA ARG A 51 12.91 -13.03 8.87
C ARG A 51 13.20 -11.71 8.14
N ARG A 52 12.32 -11.30 7.21
CA ARG A 52 12.45 -10.04 6.47
C ARG A 52 12.24 -8.80 7.34
N ALA A 53 11.36 -8.89 8.32
CA ALA A 53 11.01 -7.80 9.25
C ALA A 53 11.97 -7.70 10.45
N GLY A 54 12.81 -8.71 10.69
CA GLY A 54 13.69 -8.77 11.86
C GLY A 54 12.92 -8.84 13.19
N ILE A 55 11.79 -9.56 13.22
CA ILE A 55 10.95 -9.75 14.41
C ILE A 55 10.60 -11.23 14.62
N MET A 56 10.00 -11.57 15.76
CA MET A 56 9.58 -12.95 16.03
C MET A 56 8.36 -13.35 15.20
N VAL A 57 8.24 -14.64 14.89
CA VAL A 57 7.08 -15.21 14.19
C VAL A 57 5.78 -14.97 14.97
N ASN A 58 5.84 -15.04 16.31
CA ASN A 58 4.69 -14.77 17.16
C ASN A 58 4.22 -13.32 17.05
N THR A 59 5.16 -12.37 16.89
CA THR A 59 4.82 -10.95 16.67
C THR A 59 4.14 -10.75 15.32
N VAL A 60 4.56 -11.46 14.28
CA VAL A 60 3.85 -11.45 12.98
C VAL A 60 2.44 -12.02 13.14
N ALA A 61 2.27 -13.11 13.88
CA ALA A 61 0.97 -13.70 14.14
C ALA A 61 0.03 -12.74 14.89
N ALA A 62 0.53 -12.06 15.93
CA ALA A 62 -0.22 -11.06 16.68
C ALA A 62 -0.67 -9.89 15.79
N VAL A 63 0.22 -9.39 14.92
CA VAL A 63 -0.12 -8.32 13.97
C VAL A 63 -1.17 -8.78 12.95
N GLU A 64 -1.08 -10.01 12.44
CA GLU A 64 -2.09 -10.57 11.53
C GLU A 64 -3.44 -10.87 12.21
N ASP A 65 -3.47 -10.91 13.53
CA ASP A 65 -4.67 -11.06 14.37
C ASP A 65 -5.26 -9.69 14.79
N GLY A 66 -4.53 -8.59 14.56
CA GLY A 66 -4.98 -7.24 14.90
C GLY A 66 -4.48 -6.72 16.25
N SER A 67 -3.54 -7.42 16.88
CA SER A 67 -2.97 -7.06 18.18
C SER A 67 -1.50 -6.63 18.09
N GLY A 68 -0.99 -6.12 19.21
CA GLY A 68 0.39 -5.69 19.36
C GLY A 68 0.59 -4.19 19.17
N SER A 69 1.81 -3.82 18.80
CA SER A 69 2.26 -2.43 18.72
C SER A 69 2.30 -1.95 17.27
N ILE A 70 2.02 -0.66 17.07
CA ILE A 70 2.18 0.01 15.77
C ILE A 70 3.59 -0.19 15.22
N ALA A 71 4.63 -0.18 16.06
CA ALA A 71 6.01 -0.44 15.63
C ALA A 71 6.17 -1.81 14.95
N SER A 72 5.53 -2.84 15.50
CA SER A 72 5.53 -4.19 14.93
C SER A 72 4.77 -4.22 13.60
N ALA A 73 3.62 -3.56 13.53
CA ALA A 73 2.83 -3.45 12.30
C ALA A 73 3.60 -2.73 11.18
N LEU A 74 4.34 -1.66 11.51
CA LEU A 74 5.17 -0.95 10.54
C LEU A 74 6.33 -1.80 10.01
N LYS A 75 6.96 -2.64 10.85
CA LYS A 75 7.98 -3.60 10.39
C LYS A 75 7.40 -4.66 9.47
N VAL A 76 6.22 -5.19 9.79
CA VAL A 76 5.49 -6.14 8.93
C VAL A 76 5.12 -5.48 7.60
N LEU A 77 4.61 -4.25 7.63
CA LEU A 77 4.30 -3.47 6.45
C LEU A 77 5.54 -3.25 5.56
N GLY A 78 6.68 -2.87 6.15
CA GLY A 78 7.94 -2.69 5.43
C GLY A 78 8.45 -3.99 4.78
N ALA A 79 8.30 -5.12 5.47
CA ALA A 79 8.70 -6.43 4.95
C ALA A 79 7.81 -6.93 3.81
N LEU A 80 6.49 -6.73 3.91
CA LEU A 80 5.52 -7.11 2.88
C LEU A 80 5.57 -6.18 1.66
N GLY A 81 5.88 -4.91 1.92
CA GLY A 81 5.79 -3.82 0.95
C GLY A 81 4.36 -3.57 0.46
N THR A 82 4.13 -2.38 -0.07
CA THR A 82 2.95 -2.14 -0.91
C THR A 82 3.28 -2.60 -2.32
N SER A 83 2.33 -3.25 -3.01
CA SER A 83 2.40 -3.37 -4.46
C SER A 83 2.57 -1.96 -5.00
N LYS A 84 3.60 -1.74 -5.83
CA LYS A 84 3.76 -0.49 -6.55
C LYS A 84 2.43 -0.15 -7.20
N MET A 85 1.68 0.79 -6.62
CA MET A 85 0.93 1.68 -7.47
C MET A 85 2.04 2.36 -8.26
N ALA A 86 2.31 1.87 -9.47
CA ALA A 86 2.79 2.77 -10.48
C ALA A 86 1.78 3.91 -10.39
N ARG A 87 2.19 5.04 -9.79
CA ARG A 87 1.49 6.30 -9.97
C ARG A 87 1.32 6.31 -11.47
N LYS A 88 0.11 6.07 -11.99
CA LYS A 88 -0.16 6.38 -13.38
C LYS A 88 0.12 7.86 -13.39
N GLN A 89 1.34 8.22 -13.81
CA GLN A 89 1.64 9.54 -14.30
C GLN A 89 0.41 9.91 -15.11
N CYS A 90 -0.27 10.97 -14.68
CA CYS A 90 -1.31 11.60 -15.48
C CYS A 90 -0.68 11.68 -16.87
N GLN A 91 -1.13 10.83 -17.80
CA GLN A 91 -0.54 10.81 -19.13
C GLN A 91 -0.67 12.25 -19.60
N PRO A 92 0.44 12.93 -19.97
CA PRO A 92 0.31 14.29 -20.48
C PRO A 92 -0.72 14.21 -21.59
N ALA A 93 -1.77 15.03 -21.45
CA ALA A 93 -2.89 15.07 -22.37
C ALA A 93 -2.34 14.92 -23.79
N ARG A 94 -2.84 13.94 -24.55
CA ARG A 94 -2.45 13.70 -25.94
C ARG A 94 -2.42 15.06 -26.64
N LYS A 95 -1.22 15.56 -26.92
CA LYS A 95 -1.02 16.79 -27.67
C LYS A 95 -1.20 16.47 -29.14
N THR A 96 -2.42 16.13 -29.50
CA THR A 96 -2.93 16.21 -30.86
C THR A 96 -4.05 17.23 -30.79
N ASP A 97 -3.66 18.50 -30.68
CA ASP A 97 -4.55 19.62 -30.91
C ASP A 97 -5.04 19.51 -32.37
N PRO A 98 -6.36 19.33 -32.63
CA PRO A 98 -6.89 19.18 -34.00
C PRO A 98 -6.82 20.47 -34.84
N LEU A 99 -6.23 21.55 -34.29
CA LEU A 99 -6.11 22.86 -34.92
C LEU A 99 -4.67 23.22 -35.32
N SER A 100 -3.69 22.33 -35.12
CA SER A 100 -2.32 22.54 -35.60
C SER A 100 -2.13 21.91 -36.98
N ALA A 101 -2.88 22.40 -37.98
CA ALA A 101 -2.52 22.18 -39.37
C ALA A 101 -1.52 23.27 -39.80
N PRO A 102 -0.44 22.94 -40.55
CA PRO A 102 0.34 23.97 -41.21
C PRO A 102 -0.56 24.69 -42.22
N ASN A 103 -0.60 26.02 -42.14
CA ASN A 103 -1.24 26.88 -43.13
C ASN A 103 -0.60 26.59 -44.49
N ILE A 104 -1.27 25.78 -45.31
CA ILE A 104 -0.85 25.53 -46.69
C ILE A 104 -1.33 26.74 -47.48
N ASP A 105 -0.40 27.66 -47.71
CA ASP A 105 -0.55 28.79 -48.63
C ASP A 105 -0.90 28.25 -50.02
N PRO A 106 -2.06 28.59 -50.61
CA PRO A 106 -2.35 28.24 -51.97
C PRO A 106 -1.82 29.35 -52.88
N THR A 107 -0.53 29.32 -53.17
CA THR A 107 -0.05 29.87 -54.44
C THR A 107 -0.56 28.95 -55.55
N PHE A 108 -1.71 29.28 -56.15
CA PHE A 108 -2.07 28.73 -57.46
C PHE A 108 -2.85 29.73 -58.31
N ARG A 109 -2.12 30.23 -59.32
CA ARG A 109 -2.50 30.95 -60.55
C ARG A 109 -3.02 32.38 -60.48
#